data_AF-A0A245ZRZ9-F1
#
_entry.id   AF-A0A245ZRZ9-F1
#
_cell.length_a   1.000
_cell.length_b   1.000
_cell.length_c   1.000
_cell.angle_alpha   90.00
_cell.angle_beta   90.00
_cell.angle_gamma   90.00
#
_symmetry.space_group_name_H-M   'P 1'
#
loop_
_entity.id
_entity.type
_entity.pdbx_description
1 polymer ?
#
loop_
_entity_poly.entity_id
_entity_poly.type
_entity_poly.pdbx_seq_one_letter_code
_entity_poly.pdbx_strand_id
1 'polypeptide(L)'
;MFGLMQPALPSPPAEPEPAPSAAPGADPLAFAPVPRRHRHDGWTAERQRGFIHALAETGSVKAAARRIGKTTEGAYQMRLHPGADSFRAAWEAALASGVQRLTDIAMERAVEGVPIPVFHKGEQVGERRWYNDRLLMFMLKHHLPDRYNNAALAPGTRHPDTIAREAAQQCPLCREREEAAARRAAAEAEADKQSNEEFLVHLMRTYQIKVQAERRERLAGNWAAADFYLRQLNFFELILEGCGHRMDIIDMHTLETGGESMYEHQINCGTLTHVLDKIRRDIWEAAGEPPRPPIDLRKFLPHSNMDFQGDTAKERQHARAEAQRRIAASQAVWEASANEETWATFKEAAGR
;
A
#
# COMPACT_ATOMS: atom_id res chain seq x y z
N MET A 1 -36.58 21.22 48.36
CA MET A 1 -37.63 20.34 47.79
C MET A 1 -36.92 19.34 46.90
N PHE A 2 -36.33 18.34 47.56
CA PHE A 2 -35.71 17.18 46.93
C PHE A 2 -36.80 16.28 46.35
N GLY A 3 -36.47 15.57 45.27
CA GLY A 3 -37.16 14.36 44.88
C GLY A 3 -37.72 14.43 43.47
N LEU A 4 -36.92 13.97 42.50
CA LEU A 4 -37.34 12.87 41.61
C LEU A 4 -36.06 12.20 41.09
N MET A 5 -35.79 11.05 41.69
CA MET A 5 -34.72 10.11 41.36
C MET A 5 -34.90 9.64 39.91
N GLN A 6 -33.84 9.62 39.11
CA GLN A 6 -33.85 8.87 37.84
C GLN A 6 -34.06 7.38 38.14
N PRO A 7 -34.86 6.64 37.35
CA PRO A 7 -34.94 5.19 37.52
C PRO A 7 -33.60 4.55 37.17
N ALA A 8 -33.16 3.61 38.02
CA ALA A 8 -31.95 2.83 37.81
C ALA A 8 -32.08 2.00 36.51
N LEU A 9 -31.01 1.98 35.72
CA LEU A 9 -30.88 1.09 34.57
C LEU A 9 -31.01 -0.37 35.03
N PRO A 10 -31.70 -1.26 34.28
CA PRO A 10 -31.72 -2.68 34.60
C PRO A 10 -30.31 -3.24 34.54
N SER A 11 -29.96 -4.07 35.53
CA SER A 11 -28.67 -4.77 35.56
C SER A 11 -28.47 -5.60 34.29
N PRO A 12 -27.23 -5.70 33.77
CA PRO A 12 -26.94 -6.55 32.64
C PRO A 12 -27.35 -8.00 32.97
N PRO A 13 -27.84 -8.77 31.98
CA PRO A 13 -28.12 -10.19 32.20
C PRO A 13 -26.85 -10.89 32.68
N ALA A 14 -26.99 -11.70 33.72
CA ALA A 14 -25.89 -12.49 34.27
C ALA A 14 -25.21 -13.27 33.14
N GLU A 15 -23.88 -13.18 33.08
CA GLU A 15 -23.07 -14.06 32.24
C GLU A 15 -23.45 -15.52 32.54
N PRO A 16 -23.53 -16.40 31.51
CA PRO A 16 -23.82 -17.79 31.76
C PRO A 16 -22.74 -18.37 32.68
N GLU A 17 -23.17 -18.83 33.86
CA GLU A 17 -22.28 -19.48 34.83
C GLU A 17 -21.44 -20.56 34.13
N PRO A 18 -20.13 -20.65 34.40
CA PRO A 18 -19.32 -21.72 33.87
C PRO A 18 -19.91 -23.06 34.35
N ALA A 19 -20.14 -23.97 33.39
CA ALA A 19 -20.64 -25.30 33.66
C ALA A 19 -19.87 -25.96 34.81
N PRO A 20 -20.54 -26.72 35.69
CA PRO A 20 -19.93 -27.21 36.92
C PRO A 20 -18.68 -28.03 36.62
N SER A 21 -17.54 -27.52 37.11
CA SER A 21 -16.29 -28.26 37.21
C SER A 21 -16.56 -29.59 37.91
N ALA A 22 -16.28 -30.68 37.23
CA ALA A 22 -16.37 -32.03 37.77
C ALA A 22 -15.59 -32.13 39.10
N ALA A 23 -16.13 -32.92 40.03
CA ALA A 23 -15.57 -33.14 41.36
C ALA A 23 -14.07 -33.53 41.31
N PRO A 24 -13.25 -33.04 42.25
CA PRO A 24 -11.82 -33.36 42.29
C PRO A 24 -11.65 -34.85 42.65
N GLY A 25 -11.24 -35.65 41.67
CA GLY A 25 -10.88 -37.07 41.87
C GLY A 25 -11.52 -38.07 40.89
N ALA A 26 -12.42 -37.65 39.99
CA ALA A 26 -12.94 -38.54 38.94
C ALA A 26 -11.93 -38.64 37.78
N ASP A 27 -11.57 -39.86 37.37
CA ASP A 27 -10.78 -40.09 36.16
C ASP A 27 -11.54 -39.49 34.96
N PRO A 28 -10.99 -38.48 34.26
CA PRO A 28 -11.67 -37.80 33.16
C PRO A 28 -11.93 -38.73 31.96
N LEU A 29 -11.31 -39.91 31.92
CA LEU A 29 -11.54 -40.94 30.91
C LEU A 29 -12.57 -41.99 31.34
N ALA A 30 -13.11 -41.91 32.57
CA ALA A 30 -14.14 -42.84 33.03
C ALA A 30 -15.50 -42.54 32.37
N PHE A 31 -16.13 -43.56 31.79
CA PHE A 31 -17.46 -43.45 31.18
C PHE A 31 -18.27 -44.74 31.33
N ALA A 32 -19.59 -44.60 31.22
CA ALA A 32 -20.51 -45.72 31.08
C ALA A 32 -20.48 -46.26 29.64
N PRO A 33 -20.07 -47.52 29.40
CA PRO A 33 -19.98 -48.09 28.06
C PRO A 33 -21.34 -48.13 27.37
N VAL A 34 -21.35 -47.82 26.07
CA VAL A 34 -22.55 -47.82 25.25
C VAL A 34 -23.09 -49.25 25.15
N PRO A 35 -24.36 -49.49 25.52
CA PRO A 35 -24.96 -50.82 25.45
C PRO A 35 -25.14 -51.24 23.98
N ARG A 36 -24.60 -52.41 23.63
CA ARG A 36 -24.71 -53.02 22.30
C ARG A 36 -25.02 -54.50 22.43
N ARG A 37 -25.71 -55.06 21.43
CA ARG A 37 -25.92 -56.52 21.35
C ARG A 37 -24.55 -57.22 21.35
N HIS A 38 -24.40 -58.24 22.19
CA HIS A 38 -23.16 -58.99 22.31
C HIS A 38 -22.80 -59.66 20.97
N ARG A 39 -21.59 -59.39 20.51
CA ARG A 39 -20.98 -59.97 19.29
C ARG A 39 -19.49 -60.14 19.57
N HIS A 40 -18.89 -61.29 19.23
CA HIS A 40 -17.51 -61.63 19.61
C HIS A 40 -16.46 -60.64 19.05
N ASP A 41 -16.70 -60.09 17.86
CA ASP A 41 -15.93 -59.05 17.17
C ASP A 41 -16.55 -57.64 17.35
N GLY A 42 -17.53 -57.48 18.25
CA GLY A 42 -18.23 -56.22 18.49
C GLY A 42 -17.48 -55.22 19.37
N TRP A 43 -18.08 -54.05 19.55
CA TRP A 43 -17.64 -53.01 20.49
C TRP A 43 -18.04 -53.35 21.93
N THR A 44 -17.36 -54.33 22.51
CA THR A 44 -17.48 -54.71 23.93
C THR A 44 -17.06 -53.56 24.84
N ALA A 45 -17.56 -53.51 26.07
CA ALA A 45 -17.20 -52.49 27.06
C ALA A 45 -15.68 -52.32 27.25
N GLU A 46 -14.93 -53.42 27.27
CA GLU A 46 -13.47 -53.41 27.36
C GLU A 46 -12.80 -52.73 26.16
N ARG A 47 -13.21 -53.06 24.93
CA ARG A 47 -12.75 -52.39 23.71
C ARG A 47 -13.11 -50.91 23.66
N GLN A 48 -14.26 -50.51 24.18
CA GLN A 48 -14.61 -49.08 24.28
C GLN A 48 -13.65 -48.35 25.23
N ARG A 49 -13.34 -48.93 26.40
CA ARG A 49 -12.36 -48.35 27.34
C ARG A 49 -10.96 -48.32 26.76
N GLY A 50 -10.53 -49.43 26.15
CA GLY A 50 -9.24 -49.51 25.46
C GLY A 50 -9.11 -48.52 24.32
N PHE A 51 -10.20 -48.22 23.62
CA PHE A 51 -10.22 -47.18 22.59
C PHE A 51 -10.00 -45.79 23.18
N ILE A 52 -10.71 -45.40 24.24
CA ILE A 52 -10.57 -44.10 24.90
C ILE A 52 -9.15 -43.91 25.45
N HIS A 53 -8.59 -44.94 26.09
CA HIS A 53 -7.20 -44.91 26.56
C HIS A 53 -6.20 -44.74 25.40
N ALA A 54 -6.35 -45.54 24.34
CA ALA A 54 -5.51 -45.43 23.16
C ALA A 54 -5.64 -44.07 22.46
N LEU A 55 -6.83 -43.46 22.51
CA LEU A 55 -7.08 -42.13 21.98
C LEU A 55 -6.38 -41.06 22.81
N ALA A 56 -6.40 -41.17 24.14
CA ALA A 56 -5.68 -40.26 25.03
C ALA A 56 -4.15 -40.33 24.83
N GLU A 57 -3.61 -41.54 24.63
CA GLU A 57 -2.17 -41.73 24.40
C GLU A 57 -1.71 -41.26 23.01
N THR A 58 -2.55 -41.38 21.99
CA THR A 58 -2.14 -41.15 20.59
C THR A 58 -2.66 -39.85 19.97
N GLY A 59 -3.75 -39.28 20.50
CA GLY A 59 -4.47 -38.16 19.90
C GLY A 59 -5.06 -38.45 18.51
N SER A 60 -5.02 -39.71 18.04
CA SER A 60 -5.43 -40.07 16.68
C SER A 60 -6.44 -41.21 16.70
N VAL A 61 -7.66 -40.92 16.24
CA VAL A 61 -8.77 -41.90 16.14
C VAL A 61 -8.37 -43.12 15.31
N LYS A 62 -7.66 -42.92 14.20
CA LYS A 62 -7.19 -44.00 13.32
C LYS A 62 -6.16 -44.89 14.03
N ALA A 63 -5.21 -44.28 14.75
CA ALA A 63 -4.21 -45.04 15.50
C ALA A 63 -4.85 -45.81 16.66
N ALA A 64 -5.75 -45.18 17.40
CA ALA A 64 -6.50 -45.77 18.50
C ALA A 64 -7.38 -46.95 18.04
N ALA A 65 -8.14 -46.78 16.94
CA ALA A 65 -8.97 -47.84 16.37
C ALA A 65 -8.12 -49.03 15.92
N ARG A 66 -6.99 -48.78 15.23
CA ARG A 66 -6.05 -49.83 14.84
C ARG A 66 -5.48 -50.59 16.05
N ARG A 67 -5.14 -49.88 17.13
CA ARG A 67 -4.56 -50.47 18.36
C ARG A 67 -5.52 -51.48 19.01
N ILE A 68 -6.82 -51.29 18.86
CA ILE A 68 -7.84 -52.23 19.40
C ILE A 68 -8.44 -53.17 18.35
N GLY A 69 -7.87 -53.22 17.14
CA GLY A 69 -8.37 -54.07 16.04
C GLY A 69 -9.76 -53.68 15.56
N LYS A 70 -10.07 -52.38 15.50
CA LYS A 70 -11.32 -51.82 14.96
C LYS A 70 -11.08 -50.85 13.82
N THR A 71 -12.12 -50.67 13.03
CA THR A 71 -12.15 -49.67 11.96
C THR A 71 -12.46 -48.29 12.53
N THR A 72 -11.93 -47.25 11.90
CA THR A 72 -12.18 -45.85 12.27
C THR A 72 -13.66 -45.53 12.16
N GLU A 73 -14.32 -46.02 11.11
CA GLU A 73 -15.75 -45.86 10.85
C GLU A 73 -16.57 -46.48 11.99
N GLY A 74 -16.16 -47.65 12.48
CA GLY A 74 -16.79 -48.30 13.63
C GLY A 74 -16.72 -47.45 14.90
N ALA A 75 -15.64 -46.71 15.11
CA ALA A 75 -15.48 -45.83 16.27
C ALA A 75 -16.40 -44.60 16.17
N TYR A 76 -16.55 -44.02 14.97
CA TYR A 76 -17.51 -42.92 14.76
C TYR A 76 -18.97 -43.37 14.88
N GLN A 77 -19.30 -44.58 14.41
CA GLN A 77 -20.64 -45.15 14.60
C GLN A 77 -20.98 -45.35 16.08
N MET A 78 -19.98 -45.67 16.92
CA MET A 78 -20.16 -45.72 18.38
C MET A 78 -20.46 -44.34 18.97
N ARG A 79 -19.79 -43.29 18.47
CA ARG A 79 -20.01 -41.90 18.90
C ARG A 79 -21.44 -41.41 18.58
N LEU A 80 -22.03 -41.90 17.49
CA LEU A 80 -23.37 -41.51 17.02
C LEU A 80 -24.52 -42.29 17.69
N HIS A 81 -24.23 -43.27 18.53
CA HIS A 81 -25.26 -44.13 19.10
C HIS A 81 -26.15 -43.39 20.12
N PRO A 82 -27.48 -43.60 20.11
CA PRO A 82 -28.37 -43.13 21.18
C PRO A 82 -27.94 -43.73 22.53
N GLY A 83 -27.54 -42.89 23.49
CA GLY A 83 -26.98 -43.32 24.79
C GLY A 83 -25.45 -43.36 24.86
N ALA A 84 -24.74 -42.83 23.85
CA ALA A 84 -23.29 -42.67 23.88
C ALA A 84 -22.79 -41.41 24.62
N ASP A 85 -23.63 -40.74 25.40
CA ASP A 85 -23.33 -39.42 25.96
C ASP A 85 -22.08 -39.42 26.85
N SER A 86 -21.97 -40.42 27.73
CA SER A 86 -20.79 -40.61 28.59
C SER A 86 -19.54 -40.99 27.78
N PHE A 87 -19.69 -41.81 26.72
CA PHE A 87 -18.59 -42.16 25.81
C PHE A 87 -18.10 -40.95 25.01
N ARG A 88 -19.01 -40.07 24.58
CA ARG A 88 -18.66 -38.82 23.89
C ARG A 88 -17.87 -37.90 24.82
N ALA A 89 -18.29 -37.75 26.08
CA ALA A 89 -17.57 -36.94 27.05
C ALA A 89 -16.14 -37.45 27.29
N ALA A 90 -15.95 -38.76 27.51
CA ALA A 90 -14.62 -39.34 27.67
C ALA A 90 -13.78 -39.28 26.39
N TRP A 91 -14.41 -39.32 25.21
CA TRP A 91 -13.74 -39.12 23.93
C TRP A 91 -13.16 -37.71 23.80
N GLU A 92 -13.94 -36.68 24.14
CA GLU A 92 -13.44 -35.30 24.12
C GLU A 92 -12.30 -35.11 25.15
N ALA A 93 -12.44 -35.66 26.36
CA ALA A 93 -11.38 -35.63 27.37
C ALA A 93 -10.10 -36.35 26.93
N ALA A 94 -10.24 -37.49 26.23
CA ALA A 94 -9.12 -38.19 25.62
C ALA A 94 -8.45 -37.37 24.52
N LEU A 95 -9.22 -36.71 23.65
CA LEU A 95 -8.66 -35.83 22.62
C LEU A 95 -7.93 -34.64 23.24
N ALA A 96 -8.47 -34.01 24.28
CA ALA A 96 -7.81 -32.92 24.99
C ALA A 96 -6.45 -33.35 25.58
N SER A 97 -6.39 -34.57 26.14
CA SER A 97 -5.13 -35.15 26.63
C SER A 97 -4.13 -35.43 25.49
N GLY A 98 -4.63 -35.91 24.35
CA GLY A 98 -3.81 -36.14 23.16
C GLY A 98 -3.25 -34.86 22.54
N VAL A 99 -3.98 -33.74 22.61
CA VAL A 99 -3.53 -32.42 22.14
C VAL A 99 -2.28 -31.96 22.89
N GLN A 100 -2.23 -32.14 24.21
CA GLN A 100 -1.04 -31.77 24.99
C GLN A 100 0.22 -32.52 24.51
N ARG A 101 0.09 -33.81 24.20
CA ARG A 101 1.20 -34.60 23.66
C ARG A 101 1.61 -34.20 22.25
N LEU A 102 0.64 -33.79 21.41
CA LEU A 102 0.95 -33.26 20.08
C LEU A 102 1.78 -31.96 20.18
N THR A 103 1.52 -31.13 21.19
CA THR A 103 2.33 -29.94 21.51
C THR A 103 3.77 -30.33 21.86
N ASP A 104 3.97 -31.34 22.71
CA ASP A 104 5.32 -31.81 23.09
C ASP A 104 6.10 -32.35 21.88
N ILE A 105 5.45 -33.19 21.06
CA ILE A 105 6.04 -33.74 19.82
C ILE A 105 6.36 -32.61 18.82
N ALA A 106 5.50 -31.60 18.73
CA ALA A 106 5.72 -30.44 17.88
C ALA A 106 6.92 -29.61 18.35
N MET A 107 7.07 -29.39 19.66
CA MET A 107 8.24 -28.73 20.24
C MET A 107 9.53 -29.49 19.94
N GLU A 108 9.55 -30.80 20.19
CA GLU A 108 10.72 -31.63 19.94
C GLU A 108 11.12 -31.60 18.46
N ARG A 109 10.17 -31.71 17.54
CA ARG A 109 10.43 -31.61 16.09
C ARG A 109 10.89 -30.23 15.65
N ALA A 110 10.37 -29.16 16.28
CA ALA A 110 10.79 -27.80 15.98
C ALA A 110 12.24 -27.55 16.43
N VAL A 111 12.65 -28.14 17.56
CA VAL A 111 14.00 -27.98 18.14
C VAL A 111 15.02 -28.91 17.49
N GLU A 112 14.72 -30.20 17.39
CA GLU A 112 15.68 -31.22 16.91
C GLU A 112 15.69 -31.38 15.39
N GLY A 113 14.60 -30.99 14.73
CA GLY A 113 14.37 -31.25 13.30
C GLY A 113 13.92 -32.68 13.02
N VAL A 114 13.51 -32.94 11.78
CA VAL A 114 13.09 -34.28 11.33
C VAL A 114 14.22 -34.94 10.53
N PRO A 115 14.64 -36.17 10.87
CA PRO A 115 15.67 -36.90 10.13
C PRO A 115 15.16 -37.29 8.73
N ILE A 116 15.85 -36.86 7.68
CA ILE A 116 15.58 -37.26 6.29
C ILE A 116 16.72 -38.14 5.80
N PRO A 117 16.47 -39.42 5.48
CA PRO A 117 17.49 -40.30 4.94
C PRO A 117 17.96 -39.82 3.55
N VAL A 118 19.28 -39.78 3.35
CA VAL A 118 19.90 -39.43 2.07
C VAL A 118 20.29 -40.71 1.35
N PHE A 119 19.65 -40.96 0.21
CA PHE A 119 19.92 -42.12 -0.63
C PHE A 119 20.80 -41.76 -1.81
N HIS A 120 21.77 -42.62 -2.12
CA HIS A 120 22.56 -42.53 -3.34
C HIS A 120 22.72 -43.93 -3.92
N LYS A 121 22.38 -44.09 -5.20
CA LYS A 121 22.35 -45.39 -5.91
C LYS A 121 21.52 -46.48 -5.23
N GLY A 122 20.44 -46.10 -4.53
CA GLY A 122 19.52 -47.06 -3.89
C GLY A 122 19.92 -47.49 -2.47
N GLU A 123 21.10 -47.10 -1.99
CA GLU A 123 21.53 -47.34 -0.62
C GLU A 123 21.44 -46.04 0.21
N GLN A 124 21.07 -46.17 1.49
CA GLN A 124 21.07 -45.04 2.41
C GLN A 124 22.52 -44.71 2.81
N VAL A 125 23.01 -43.56 2.38
CA VAL A 125 24.41 -43.15 2.56
C VAL A 125 24.56 -42.17 3.74
N GLY A 126 23.45 -41.62 4.23
CA GLY A 126 23.46 -40.77 5.43
C GLY A 126 22.09 -40.24 5.80
N GLU A 127 22.09 -39.19 6.61
CA GLU A 127 20.90 -38.51 7.10
C GLU A 127 21.13 -37.00 7.12
N ARG A 128 20.11 -36.23 6.73
CA ARG A 128 20.07 -34.77 6.87
C ARG A 128 18.87 -34.39 7.72
N ARG A 129 19.05 -33.47 8.66
CA ARG A 129 17.95 -32.92 9.46
C ARG A 129 17.21 -31.84 8.67
N TRP A 130 15.88 -31.92 8.65
CA TRP A 130 14.99 -30.90 8.10
C TRP A 130 14.28 -30.17 9.23
N TYR A 131 14.55 -28.87 9.34
CA TYR A 131 13.88 -27.98 10.28
C TYR A 131 12.68 -27.35 9.60
N ASN A 132 11.51 -27.42 10.25
CA ASN A 132 10.29 -26.83 9.72
C ASN A 132 10.06 -25.46 10.37
N ASP A 133 10.52 -24.41 9.70
CA ASP A 133 10.41 -23.03 10.20
C ASP A 133 8.95 -22.60 10.40
N ARG A 134 8.00 -23.18 9.67
CA ARG A 134 6.56 -22.91 9.88
C ARG A 134 6.07 -23.52 11.18
N LEU A 135 6.53 -24.72 11.53
CA LEU A 135 6.23 -25.34 12.82
C LEU A 135 6.84 -24.51 13.95
N LEU A 136 8.12 -24.11 13.81
CA LEU A 136 8.79 -23.24 14.78
C LEU A 136 8.03 -21.92 14.99
N MET A 137 7.69 -21.22 13.90
CA MET A 137 6.92 -19.98 13.95
C MET A 137 5.52 -20.18 14.55
N PHE A 138 4.85 -21.31 14.27
CA PHE A 138 3.57 -21.65 14.88
C PHE A 138 3.70 -21.80 16.41
N MET A 139 4.72 -22.50 16.88
CA MET A 139 4.97 -22.67 18.32
C MET A 139 5.28 -21.34 19.00
N LEU A 140 6.10 -20.48 18.38
CA LEU A 140 6.42 -19.14 18.89
C LEU A 140 5.17 -18.26 19.01
N LYS A 141 4.27 -18.28 18.02
CA LYS A 141 3.01 -17.53 18.06
C LYS A 141 2.04 -18.03 19.11
N HIS A 142 1.96 -19.36 19.29
CA HIS A 142 1.05 -19.98 20.24
C HIS A 142 1.48 -19.75 21.70
N HIS A 143 2.78 -19.86 22.00
CA HIS A 143 3.30 -19.75 23.37
C HIS A 143 3.75 -18.34 23.76
N LEU A 144 4.03 -17.46 22.80
CA LEU A 144 4.44 -16.07 23.03
C LEU A 144 3.59 -15.12 22.16
N PRO A 145 2.25 -15.12 22.32
CA PRO A 145 1.34 -14.36 21.46
C PRO A 145 1.61 -12.84 21.54
N ASP A 146 1.89 -12.29 22.71
CA ASP A 146 2.15 -10.84 22.87
C ASP A 146 3.36 -10.35 22.06
N ARG A 147 4.30 -11.25 21.75
CA ARG A 147 5.52 -10.93 21.01
C ARG A 147 5.44 -11.28 19.52
N TYR A 148 4.69 -12.32 19.15
CA TYR A 148 4.72 -12.87 17.79
C TYR A 148 3.34 -12.97 17.09
N ASN A 149 2.22 -12.77 17.79
CA ASN A 149 0.96 -12.51 17.10
C ASN A 149 0.94 -11.06 16.60
N ASN A 150 0.93 -10.93 15.28
CA ASN A 150 0.64 -9.64 14.66
C ASN A 150 -0.84 -9.33 14.86
N ALA A 151 -1.15 -8.10 15.30
CA ALA A 151 -2.48 -7.52 15.06
C ALA A 151 -2.82 -7.63 13.55
N ALA A 152 -4.11 -7.74 13.24
CA ALA A 152 -4.65 -8.13 11.93
C ALA A 152 -3.92 -7.51 10.71
N LEU A 153 -3.79 -8.32 9.65
CA LEU A 153 -3.24 -7.90 8.36
C LEU A 153 -4.07 -6.79 7.72
N ALA A 154 -3.38 -5.96 6.93
CA ALA A 154 -3.95 -4.86 6.16
C ALA A 154 -5.04 -5.34 5.17
N PRO A 155 -5.93 -4.42 4.70
CA PRO A 155 -7.01 -4.77 3.77
C PRO A 155 -6.49 -5.44 2.49
N GLY A 156 -7.06 -6.60 2.13
CA GLY A 156 -6.75 -7.30 0.86
C GLY A 156 -6.65 -8.83 0.89
N THR A 157 -6.68 -9.49 2.06
CA THR A 157 -6.42 -10.94 2.18
C THR A 157 -7.67 -11.81 2.32
N ARG A 158 -8.81 -11.43 1.73
CA ARG A 158 -10.07 -12.21 1.82
C ARG A 158 -10.28 -13.09 0.58
N HIS A 159 -10.89 -14.25 0.79
CA HIS A 159 -11.20 -15.23 -0.26
C HIS A 159 -12.28 -14.69 -1.23
N PRO A 160 -12.13 -14.85 -2.56
CA PRO A 160 -13.03 -14.28 -3.57
C PRO A 160 -14.52 -14.58 -3.34
N ASP A 161 -14.85 -15.82 -2.98
CA ASP A 161 -16.25 -16.24 -2.75
C ASP A 161 -16.89 -15.60 -1.51
N THR A 162 -16.06 -15.20 -0.53
CA THR A 162 -16.55 -14.49 0.66
C THR A 162 -16.91 -13.05 0.30
N ILE A 163 -16.09 -12.44 -0.57
CA ILE A 163 -16.34 -11.10 -1.12
C ILE A 163 -17.63 -11.11 -1.97
N ALA A 164 -17.83 -12.12 -2.81
CA ALA A 164 -19.04 -12.26 -3.64
C ALA A 164 -20.34 -12.44 -2.82
N ARG A 165 -20.29 -13.20 -1.72
CA ARG A 165 -21.44 -13.39 -0.82
C ARG A 165 -21.80 -12.13 -0.03
N GLU A 166 -20.80 -11.40 0.44
CA GLU A 166 -20.97 -10.15 1.18
C GLU A 166 -21.49 -9.02 0.28
N ALA A 167 -21.08 -8.98 -1.00
CA ALA A 167 -21.62 -8.05 -1.99
C ALA A 167 -23.09 -8.33 -2.37
N ALA A 168 -23.54 -9.59 -2.29
CA ALA A 168 -24.90 -9.98 -2.63
C ALA A 168 -25.92 -9.76 -1.50
N GLN A 169 -25.47 -9.71 -0.25
CA GLN A 169 -26.34 -9.48 0.92
C GLN A 169 -26.17 -8.03 1.35
N GLN A 170 -27.16 -7.19 1.02
CA GLN A 170 -27.33 -5.84 1.57
C GLN A 170 -27.35 -5.88 3.11
N CYS A 171 -26.18 -5.93 3.73
CA CYS A 171 -26.02 -5.91 5.16
C CYS A 171 -26.32 -4.49 5.65
N PRO A 172 -27.28 -4.28 6.58
CA PRO A 172 -27.63 -2.96 7.09
C PRO A 172 -26.41 -2.20 7.63
N LEU A 173 -25.47 -2.91 8.26
CA LEU A 173 -24.23 -2.33 8.78
C LEU A 173 -23.26 -1.89 7.67
N CYS A 174 -23.22 -2.63 6.55
CA CYS A 174 -22.42 -2.26 5.39
C CYS A 174 -23.02 -1.03 4.69
N ARG A 175 -24.35 -0.98 4.56
CA ARG A 175 -25.06 0.20 4.05
C ARG A 175 -24.85 1.43 4.94
N GLU A 176 -24.97 1.29 6.26
CA GLU A 176 -24.69 2.38 7.20
C GLU A 176 -23.22 2.84 7.13
N ARG A 177 -22.29 1.90 6.93
CA ARG A 177 -20.87 2.23 6.71
C ARG A 177 -20.63 2.93 5.39
N GLU A 178 -21.28 2.52 4.30
CA GLU A 178 -21.23 3.19 3.01
C GLU A 178 -21.85 4.58 3.07
N GLU A 179 -23.02 4.72 3.69
CA GLU A 179 -23.66 6.02 3.89
C GLU A 179 -22.83 6.93 4.80
N ALA A 180 -22.17 6.38 5.84
CA ALA A 180 -21.25 7.12 6.69
C ALA A 180 -19.95 7.49 5.95
N ALA A 181 -19.40 6.59 5.13
CA ALA A 181 -18.23 6.84 4.30
C ALA A 181 -18.53 7.90 3.22
N ALA A 182 -19.70 7.83 2.58
CA ALA A 182 -20.17 8.84 1.64
C ALA A 182 -20.36 10.20 2.32
N ARG A 183 -20.92 10.23 3.54
CA ARG A 183 -21.01 11.47 4.33
C ARG A 183 -19.63 12.04 4.70
N ARG A 184 -18.67 11.19 5.07
CA ARG A 184 -17.28 11.60 5.35
C ARG A 184 -16.59 12.11 4.10
N ALA A 185 -16.68 11.38 2.99
CA ALA A 185 -16.10 11.79 1.71
C ALA A 185 -16.72 13.10 1.19
N ALA A 186 -18.03 13.31 1.38
CA ALA A 186 -18.67 14.58 1.07
C ALA A 186 -18.18 15.72 1.98
N ALA A 187 -18.00 15.47 3.28
CA ALA A 187 -17.46 16.45 4.22
C ALA A 187 -15.98 16.77 3.95
N GLU A 188 -15.16 15.77 3.60
CA GLU A 188 -13.77 15.92 3.19
C GLU A 188 -13.68 16.69 1.87
N ALA A 189 -14.49 16.35 0.86
CA ALA A 189 -14.54 17.09 -0.40
C ALA A 189 -15.01 18.53 -0.20
N GLU A 190 -15.95 18.79 0.73
CA GLU A 190 -16.38 20.14 1.06
C GLU A 190 -15.30 20.91 1.85
N ALA A 191 -14.58 20.24 2.76
CA ALA A 191 -13.43 20.83 3.45
C ALA A 191 -12.26 21.12 2.48
N ASP A 192 -12.02 20.26 1.50
CA ASP A 192 -11.03 20.45 0.44
C ASP A 192 -11.43 21.62 -0.47
N LYS A 193 -12.72 21.75 -0.82
CA LYS A 193 -13.24 22.94 -1.52
C LYS A 193 -13.07 24.19 -0.68
N GLN A 194 -13.38 24.14 0.61
CA GLN A 194 -13.22 25.27 1.53
C GLN A 194 -11.74 25.68 1.64
N SER A 195 -10.82 24.71 1.73
CA SER A 195 -9.38 24.94 1.70
C SER A 195 -8.92 25.54 0.36
N ASN A 196 -9.48 25.07 -0.75
CA ASN A 196 -9.18 25.61 -2.07
C ASN A 196 -9.74 27.03 -2.27
N GLU A 197 -10.91 27.34 -1.71
CA GLU A 197 -11.49 28.68 -1.72
C GLU A 197 -10.68 29.64 -0.85
N GLU A 198 -10.30 29.22 0.36
CA GLU A 198 -9.40 30.00 1.23
C GLU A 198 -8.04 30.25 0.57
N PHE A 199 -7.48 29.23 -0.09
CA PHE A 199 -6.26 29.36 -0.88
C PHE A 199 -6.44 30.33 -2.04
N LEU A 200 -7.53 30.24 -2.80
CA LEU A 200 -7.83 31.14 -3.91
C LEU A 200 -7.99 32.59 -3.43
N VAL A 201 -8.73 32.82 -2.33
CA VAL A 201 -8.88 34.13 -1.71
C VAL A 201 -7.52 34.69 -1.28
N HIS A 202 -6.67 33.87 -0.67
CA HIS A 202 -5.32 34.26 -0.29
C HIS A 202 -4.45 34.62 -1.51
N LEU A 203 -4.54 33.83 -2.57
CA LEU A 203 -3.79 34.04 -3.82
C LEU A 203 -4.24 35.33 -4.52
N MET A 204 -5.55 35.57 -4.61
CA MET A 204 -6.12 36.79 -5.18
C MET A 204 -5.78 38.04 -4.36
N ARG A 205 -5.82 37.96 -3.03
CA ARG A 205 -5.35 39.04 -2.14
C ARG A 205 -3.86 39.33 -2.37
N THR A 206 -3.04 38.29 -2.49
CA THR A 206 -1.61 38.44 -2.75
C THR A 206 -1.35 39.07 -4.10
N TYR A 207 -2.08 38.66 -5.15
CA TYR A 207 -2.03 39.27 -6.48
C TYR A 207 -2.33 40.78 -6.40
N GLN A 208 -3.41 41.19 -5.73
CA GLN A 208 -3.75 42.61 -5.54
C GLN A 208 -2.64 43.40 -4.84
N ILE A 209 -2.07 42.85 -3.75
CA ILE A 209 -0.94 43.47 -3.05
C ILE A 209 0.26 43.66 -3.98
N LYS A 210 0.52 42.68 -4.84
CA LYS A 210 1.62 42.73 -5.81
C LYS A 210 1.37 43.76 -6.92
N VAL A 211 0.13 43.91 -7.40
CA VAL A 211 -0.23 44.99 -8.35
C VAL A 211 -0.01 46.35 -7.71
N GLN A 212 -0.42 46.52 -6.46
CA GLN A 212 -0.21 47.77 -5.72
C GLN A 212 1.29 48.04 -5.46
N ALA A 213 2.07 47.01 -5.12
CA ALA A 213 3.50 47.13 -4.88
C ALA A 213 4.27 47.46 -6.17
N GLU A 214 3.96 46.76 -7.27
CA GLU A 214 4.44 47.09 -8.61
C GLU A 214 4.18 48.57 -8.91
N ARG A 215 2.95 49.02 -8.67
CA ARG A 215 2.54 50.38 -8.98
C ARG A 215 3.26 51.42 -8.14
N ARG A 216 3.44 51.14 -6.85
CA ARG A 216 4.16 52.01 -5.91
C ARG A 216 5.62 52.17 -6.31
N GLU A 217 6.31 51.09 -6.61
CA GLU A 217 7.72 51.14 -7.02
C GLU A 217 7.88 51.85 -8.36
N ARG A 218 6.93 51.65 -9.29
CA ARG A 218 6.92 52.35 -10.57
C ARG A 218 6.76 53.86 -10.39
N LEU A 219 5.86 54.30 -9.51
CA LEU A 219 5.67 55.71 -9.14
C LEU A 219 6.90 56.30 -8.41
N ALA A 220 7.59 55.50 -7.60
CA ALA A 220 8.81 55.89 -6.93
C ALA A 220 10.06 55.91 -7.84
N GLY A 221 9.93 55.48 -9.10
CA GLY A 221 11.05 55.39 -10.06
C GLY A 221 11.99 54.21 -9.84
N ASN A 222 11.60 53.22 -9.01
CA ASN A 222 12.39 52.04 -8.73
C ASN A 222 12.06 50.90 -9.70
N TRP A 223 12.56 51.02 -10.93
CA TRP A 223 12.18 50.16 -12.05
C TRP A 223 12.52 48.68 -11.85
N ALA A 224 13.65 48.38 -11.20
CA ALA A 224 14.06 47.00 -10.94
C ALA A 224 13.08 46.28 -10.00
N ALA A 225 12.60 46.97 -8.95
CA ALA A 225 11.63 46.42 -8.03
C ALA A 225 10.23 46.30 -8.68
N ALA A 226 9.82 47.30 -9.47
CA ALA A 226 8.58 47.24 -10.24
C ALA A 226 8.59 46.04 -11.21
N ASP A 227 9.68 45.84 -11.94
CA ASP A 227 9.86 44.73 -12.88
C ASP A 227 9.92 43.36 -12.16
N PHE A 228 10.48 43.30 -10.96
CA PHE A 228 10.39 42.11 -10.10
C PHE A 228 8.94 41.76 -9.74
N TYR A 229 8.15 42.74 -9.28
CA TYR A 229 6.73 42.51 -8.98
C TYR A 229 5.93 42.14 -10.23
N LEU A 230 6.26 42.72 -11.39
CA LEU A 230 5.63 42.37 -12.66
C LEU A 230 5.87 40.90 -13.03
N ARG A 231 7.10 40.38 -12.86
CA ARG A 231 7.39 38.95 -13.06
C ARG A 231 6.62 38.06 -12.09
N GLN A 232 6.49 38.49 -10.83
CA GLN A 232 5.67 37.76 -9.84
C GLN A 232 4.20 37.74 -10.26
N LEU A 233 3.64 38.86 -10.73
CA LEU A 233 2.26 38.92 -11.24
C LEU A 233 2.04 38.00 -12.44
N ASN A 234 2.97 38.01 -13.40
CA ASN A 234 2.93 37.11 -14.55
C ASN A 234 2.95 35.63 -14.14
N PHE A 235 3.73 35.28 -13.12
CA PHE A 235 3.74 33.91 -12.59
C PHE A 235 2.41 33.52 -11.94
N PHE A 236 1.77 34.44 -11.20
CA PHE A 236 0.44 34.22 -10.63
C PHE A 236 -0.62 34.02 -11.73
N GLU A 237 -0.57 34.83 -12.78
CA GLU A 237 -1.46 34.72 -13.95
C GLU A 237 -1.28 33.37 -14.67
N LEU A 238 -0.03 32.96 -14.90
CA LEU A 238 0.27 31.65 -15.46
C LEU A 238 -0.20 30.50 -14.58
N ILE A 239 -0.13 30.62 -13.25
CA ILE A 239 -0.63 29.58 -12.35
C ILE A 239 -2.15 29.51 -12.40
N LEU A 240 -2.82 30.66 -12.24
CA LEU A 240 -4.28 30.74 -12.19
C LEU A 240 -4.93 30.30 -13.50
N GLU A 241 -4.27 30.55 -14.63
CA GLU A 241 -4.76 30.17 -15.95
C GLU A 241 -4.27 28.77 -16.40
N GLY A 242 -3.03 28.40 -16.06
CA GLY A 242 -2.34 27.23 -16.60
C GLY A 242 -2.36 25.98 -15.71
N CYS A 243 -2.75 26.05 -14.44
CA CYS A 243 -2.67 24.90 -13.52
C CYS A 243 -3.80 23.87 -13.64
N GLY A 244 -4.33 23.67 -14.85
CA GLY A 244 -5.15 22.51 -15.21
C GLY A 244 -4.57 21.67 -16.35
N HIS A 245 -3.62 22.20 -17.13
CA HIS A 245 -3.15 21.62 -18.40
C HIS A 245 -1.65 21.28 -18.36
N ARG A 246 -1.19 20.67 -17.27
CA ARG A 246 0.23 20.51 -16.96
C ARG A 246 1.00 19.62 -17.97
N MET A 247 0.32 18.83 -18.80
CA MET A 247 0.94 18.00 -19.84
C MET A 247 0.84 18.63 -21.23
N ASP A 248 -0.23 19.35 -21.52
CA ASP A 248 -0.53 19.91 -22.84
C ASP A 248 0.51 20.98 -23.26
N ILE A 249 1.04 21.75 -22.28
CA ILE A 249 2.13 22.73 -22.52
C ILE A 249 3.46 22.02 -22.77
N ILE A 250 3.71 20.88 -22.11
CA ILE A 250 4.91 20.07 -22.35
C ILE A 250 4.79 19.47 -23.75
N ASP A 251 3.65 18.86 -24.08
CA ASP A 251 3.34 18.28 -25.39
C ASP A 251 3.44 19.31 -26.52
N MET A 252 2.99 20.56 -26.30
CA MET A 252 3.19 21.70 -27.22
C MET A 252 4.66 22.00 -27.50
N HIS A 253 5.55 21.74 -26.54
CA HIS A 253 6.99 21.97 -26.66
C HIS A 253 7.80 20.71 -27.02
N THR A 254 7.23 19.51 -26.89
CA THR A 254 7.96 18.23 -27.03
C THR A 254 7.50 17.34 -28.18
N LEU A 255 6.31 17.57 -28.75
CA LEU A 255 5.84 16.79 -29.90
C LEU A 255 6.28 17.44 -31.23
N GLU A 256 7.20 16.79 -31.95
CA GLU A 256 7.65 17.18 -33.30
C GLU A 256 6.65 16.83 -34.42
N THR A 257 5.36 16.66 -34.12
CA THR A 257 4.37 16.22 -35.12
C THR A 257 3.57 17.38 -35.69
N GLY A 258 4.15 18.05 -36.69
CA GLY A 258 3.47 18.44 -37.94
C GLY A 258 2.10 19.13 -37.88
N GLY A 259 1.76 19.87 -36.82
CA GLY A 259 0.49 20.59 -36.73
C GLY A 259 0.55 21.71 -35.70
N GLU A 260 0.58 22.94 -36.23
CA GLU A 260 0.48 24.24 -35.53
C GLU A 260 1.63 24.60 -34.56
N SER A 261 2.38 25.64 -34.92
CA SER A 261 3.39 26.19 -34.02
C SER A 261 2.74 26.87 -32.80
N MET A 262 3.50 27.10 -31.72
CA MET A 262 3.03 27.89 -30.56
C MET A 262 2.49 29.29 -30.93
N TYR A 263 2.82 29.80 -32.12
CA TYR A 263 2.36 31.09 -32.63
C TYR A 263 1.02 31.01 -33.37
N GLU A 264 0.55 29.80 -33.69
CA GLU A 264 -0.71 29.54 -34.39
C GLU A 264 -1.81 29.07 -33.43
N HIS A 265 -1.43 28.62 -32.22
CA HIS A 265 -2.39 28.21 -31.20
C HIS A 265 -3.14 29.42 -30.64
N GLN A 266 -4.47 29.45 -30.79
CA GLN A 266 -5.30 30.43 -30.10
C GLN A 266 -5.20 30.18 -28.59
N ILE A 267 -4.49 31.07 -27.89
CA ILE A 267 -4.52 31.12 -26.44
C ILE A 267 -5.95 31.51 -26.04
N ASN A 268 -6.74 30.53 -25.63
CA ASN A 268 -8.10 30.73 -25.19
C ASN A 268 -8.01 31.34 -23.78
N CYS A 269 -8.14 32.67 -23.67
CA CYS A 269 -8.18 33.35 -22.38
C CYS A 269 -9.35 32.77 -21.57
N GLY A 270 -9.03 32.08 -20.50
CA GLY A 270 -9.97 31.58 -19.50
C GLY A 270 -10.70 32.72 -18.78
N THR A 271 -11.72 32.34 -18.03
CA THR A 271 -12.60 33.27 -17.30
C THR A 271 -11.86 34.15 -16.30
N LEU A 272 -10.74 33.67 -15.73
CA LEU A 272 -9.95 34.42 -14.74
C LEU A 272 -9.14 35.56 -15.37
N THR A 273 -8.70 35.45 -16.63
CA THR A 273 -7.97 36.51 -17.32
C THR A 273 -8.73 37.84 -17.31
N HIS A 274 -10.04 37.82 -17.59
CA HIS A 274 -10.88 39.02 -17.56
C HIS A 274 -11.01 39.61 -16.15
N VAL A 275 -11.07 38.76 -15.12
CA VAL A 275 -11.15 39.19 -13.72
C VAL A 275 -9.84 39.84 -13.29
N LEU A 276 -8.71 39.23 -13.61
CA LEU A 276 -7.37 39.73 -13.28
C LEU A 276 -7.04 41.04 -14.01
N ASP A 277 -7.42 41.16 -15.29
CA ASP A 277 -7.27 42.41 -16.05
C ASP A 277 -8.12 43.53 -15.43
N LYS A 278 -9.38 43.24 -15.08
CA LYS A 278 -10.25 44.22 -14.42
C LYS A 278 -9.65 44.70 -13.09
N ILE A 279 -9.25 43.78 -12.21
CA ILE A 279 -8.62 44.10 -10.92
C ILE A 279 -7.41 45.02 -11.13
N ARG A 280 -6.59 44.71 -12.14
CA ARG A 280 -5.39 45.48 -12.45
C ARG A 280 -5.72 46.90 -12.92
N ARG A 281 -6.69 47.05 -13.83
CA ARG A 281 -7.18 48.34 -14.31
C ARG A 281 -7.78 49.18 -13.19
N ASP A 282 -8.63 48.59 -12.35
CA ASP A 282 -9.24 49.28 -11.20
C ASP A 282 -8.15 49.85 -10.26
N ILE A 283 -7.11 49.05 -9.98
CA ILE A 283 -5.98 49.50 -9.13
C ILE A 283 -5.16 50.59 -9.83
N TRP A 284 -4.95 50.49 -11.14
CA TRP A 284 -4.20 51.49 -11.91
C TRP A 284 -4.93 52.82 -12.04
N GLU A 285 -6.24 52.79 -12.25
CA GLU A 285 -7.11 53.96 -12.28
C GLU A 285 -7.11 54.66 -10.93
N ALA A 286 -7.28 53.90 -9.83
CA ALA A 286 -7.18 54.42 -8.47
C ALA A 286 -5.80 55.03 -8.17
N ALA A 287 -4.75 54.57 -8.85
CA ALA A 287 -3.38 55.08 -8.72
C ALA A 287 -3.04 56.21 -9.72
N GLY A 288 -4.03 56.75 -10.45
CA GLY A 288 -3.86 57.94 -11.30
C GLY A 288 -3.15 57.70 -12.63
N GLU A 289 -3.11 56.45 -13.11
CA GLU A 289 -2.61 56.05 -14.44
C GLU A 289 -1.38 56.81 -15.02
N PRO A 290 -0.24 56.97 -14.29
CA PRO A 290 0.96 57.58 -14.87
C PRO A 290 1.39 56.89 -16.17
N PRO A 291 1.92 57.68 -17.14
CA PRO A 291 2.37 57.16 -18.42
C PRO A 291 3.42 56.08 -18.19
N ARG A 292 3.22 54.91 -18.81
CA ARG A 292 4.27 53.89 -18.81
C ARG A 292 5.48 54.50 -19.51
N PRO A 293 6.69 54.38 -18.96
CA PRO A 293 7.87 54.76 -19.71
C PRO A 293 7.85 53.98 -21.04
N PRO A 294 8.26 54.62 -22.14
CA PRO A 294 8.41 53.90 -23.40
C PRO A 294 9.26 52.67 -23.12
N ILE A 295 8.80 51.51 -23.59
CA ILE A 295 9.60 50.29 -23.53
C ILE A 295 10.91 50.66 -24.19
N ASP A 296 12.01 50.57 -23.44
CA ASP A 296 13.34 50.77 -23.98
C ASP A 296 13.65 49.54 -24.85
N LEU A 297 13.04 49.52 -26.03
CA LEU A 297 13.32 48.61 -27.13
C LEU A 297 14.70 49.01 -27.68
N ARG A 298 15.73 48.98 -26.84
CA ARG A 298 17.09 48.86 -27.37
C ARG A 298 17.01 47.63 -28.27
N LYS A 299 17.35 47.81 -29.54
CA LYS A 299 17.43 46.68 -30.47
C LYS A 299 18.29 45.54 -29.91
N PHE A 300 19.18 45.85 -28.95
CA PHE A 300 20.12 44.94 -28.33
C PHE A 300 20.32 45.27 -26.84
N LEU A 301 20.23 44.25 -25.98
CA LEU A 301 20.62 44.31 -24.57
C LEU A 301 22.13 44.05 -24.49
N PRO A 302 22.95 44.97 -23.96
CA PRO A 302 24.38 44.75 -23.82
C PRO A 302 24.66 43.47 -23.01
N HIS A 303 25.53 42.61 -23.52
CA HIS A 303 25.95 41.35 -22.87
C HIS A 303 24.89 40.23 -22.86
N SER A 304 23.82 40.37 -23.63
CA SER A 304 22.95 39.23 -23.94
C SER A 304 23.46 38.51 -25.18
N ASN A 305 23.39 37.18 -25.21
CA ASN A 305 23.71 36.39 -26.42
C ASN A 305 22.78 36.69 -27.62
N MET A 306 21.84 37.62 -27.46
CA MET A 306 21.02 38.19 -28.53
C MET A 306 21.83 39.09 -29.49
N ASP A 307 23.08 39.45 -29.12
CA ASP A 307 24.01 40.23 -29.95
C ASP A 307 24.48 39.51 -31.24
N PHE A 308 24.16 38.23 -31.43
CA PHE A 308 24.61 37.43 -32.57
C PHE A 308 23.45 36.93 -33.43
N GLN A 309 22.80 37.83 -34.17
CA GLN A 309 21.81 37.46 -35.20
C GLN A 309 22.22 37.97 -36.60
N GLY A 310 21.69 37.35 -37.65
CA GLY A 310 22.01 37.64 -39.06
C GLY A 310 22.97 36.62 -39.72
N ASP A 311 23.22 36.77 -41.02
CA ASP A 311 23.98 35.80 -41.82
C ASP A 311 25.41 35.61 -41.31
N THR A 312 26.07 36.68 -40.90
CA THR A 312 27.42 36.60 -40.30
C THR A 312 27.44 35.87 -38.95
N ALA A 313 26.33 35.84 -38.21
CA ALA A 313 26.24 35.07 -36.96
C ALA A 313 26.11 33.57 -37.26
N LYS A 314 25.30 33.20 -38.27
CA LYS A 314 25.19 31.82 -38.76
C LYS A 314 26.52 31.31 -39.31
N GLU A 315 27.24 32.13 -40.08
CA GLU A 315 28.59 31.82 -40.58
C GLU A 315 29.58 31.58 -39.43
N ARG A 316 29.61 32.45 -38.42
CA ARG A 316 30.46 32.27 -37.23
C ARG A 316 30.10 31.01 -36.45
N GLN A 317 28.81 30.69 -36.33
CA GLN A 317 28.36 29.47 -35.65
C GLN A 317 28.76 28.23 -36.44
N HIS A 318 28.62 28.24 -37.77
CA HIS A 318 29.06 27.16 -38.64
C HIS A 318 30.59 26.97 -38.53
N ALA A 319 31.38 28.04 -38.58
CA ALA A 319 32.83 27.99 -38.44
C ALA A 319 33.26 27.44 -37.07
N ARG A 320 32.56 27.80 -35.98
CA ARG A 320 32.79 27.24 -34.63
C ARG A 320 32.46 25.76 -34.56
N ALA A 321 31.33 25.33 -35.12
CA ALA A 321 30.94 23.92 -35.17
C ALA A 321 31.94 23.09 -35.99
N GLU A 322 32.44 23.64 -37.10
CA GLU A 322 33.48 23.00 -37.91
C GLU A 322 34.82 22.91 -37.15
N ALA A 323 35.23 23.97 -36.46
CA ALA A 323 36.41 23.94 -35.61
C ALA A 323 36.28 22.90 -34.47
N GLN A 324 35.12 22.82 -33.83
CA GLN A 324 34.84 21.81 -32.81
C GLN A 324 34.92 20.39 -33.37
N ARG A 325 34.37 20.13 -34.57
CA ARG A 325 34.51 18.83 -35.25
C ARG A 325 35.97 18.47 -35.52
N ARG A 326 36.78 19.44 -35.94
CA ARG A 326 38.23 19.23 -36.17
C ARG A 326 38.98 18.93 -34.88
N ILE A 327 38.65 19.64 -33.80
CA ILE A 327 39.22 19.39 -32.46
C ILE A 327 38.83 18.00 -31.99
N ALA A 328 37.56 17.61 -32.10
CA ALA A 328 37.08 16.28 -31.71
C ALA A 328 37.75 15.16 -32.53
N ALA A 329 37.90 15.35 -33.84
CA ALA A 329 38.61 14.40 -34.69
C ALA A 329 40.10 14.28 -34.30
N SER A 330 40.74 15.41 -33.98
CA SER A 330 42.14 15.42 -33.51
C SER A 330 42.30 14.72 -32.16
N GLN A 331 41.34 14.94 -31.26
CA GLN A 331 41.28 14.27 -29.96
C GLN A 331 41.09 12.76 -30.10
N ALA A 332 40.21 12.31 -31.00
CA ALA A 332 40.01 10.89 -31.26
C ALA A 332 41.27 10.20 -31.81
N VAL A 333 42.04 10.89 -32.67
CA VAL A 333 43.35 10.41 -33.14
C VAL A 333 44.34 10.29 -31.97
N TRP A 334 44.38 11.31 -31.11
CA TRP A 334 45.25 11.32 -29.93
C TRP A 334 44.92 10.18 -28.96
N GLU A 335 43.64 9.99 -28.65
CA GLU A 335 43.17 8.91 -27.77
C GLU A 335 43.45 7.52 -28.36
N ALA A 336 43.22 7.35 -29.66
CA ALA A 336 43.54 6.10 -30.35
C ALA A 336 45.04 5.77 -30.33
N SER A 337 45.91 6.79 -30.30
CA SER A 337 47.37 6.62 -30.23
C SER A 337 47.89 6.19 -28.86
N ALA A 338 47.03 6.09 -27.84
CA ALA A 338 47.45 5.77 -26.48
C ALA A 338 47.87 4.30 -26.29
N ASN A 339 47.34 3.37 -27.08
CA ASN A 339 47.75 1.96 -27.08
C ASN A 339 47.61 1.29 -28.46
N GLU A 340 48.32 0.18 -28.66
CA GLU A 340 48.41 -0.52 -29.95
C GLU A 340 47.07 -1.09 -30.43
N GLU A 341 46.22 -1.55 -29.51
CA GLU A 341 44.91 -2.11 -29.84
C GLU A 341 43.97 -1.03 -30.38
N THR A 342 43.85 0.10 -29.67
CA THR A 342 43.04 1.25 -30.12
C THR A 342 43.59 1.87 -31.40
N TRP A 343 44.90 1.84 -31.60
CA TRP A 343 45.53 2.33 -32.82
C TRP A 343 45.25 1.43 -34.03
N ALA A 344 45.26 0.11 -33.85
CA ALA A 344 44.89 -0.84 -34.89
C ALA A 344 43.44 -0.66 -35.35
N THR A 345 42.50 -0.56 -34.39
CA THR A 345 41.08 -0.32 -34.70
C THR A 345 40.85 1.02 -35.41
N PHE A 346 41.56 2.07 -34.98
CA PHE A 346 41.47 3.38 -35.63
C PHE A 346 41.96 3.35 -37.09
N LYS A 347 43.05 2.63 -37.38
CA LYS A 347 43.56 2.45 -38.75
C LYS A 347 42.57 1.71 -39.65
N GLU A 348 41.99 0.62 -39.15
CA GLU A 348 40.95 -0.13 -39.88
C GLU A 348 39.75 0.77 -40.19
N ALA A 349 39.25 1.53 -39.21
CA ALA A 349 38.12 2.44 -39.39
C ALA A 349 38.43 3.61 -40.34
N ALA A 350 39.69 4.09 -40.35
CA ALA A 350 40.15 5.16 -41.24
C ALA A 350 40.56 4.66 -42.64
N GLY A 351 40.50 3.35 -42.90
CA GLY A 351 40.92 2.74 -44.16
C GLY A 351 42.40 2.95 -44.47
N ARG A 352 43.26 3.01 -43.44
CA ARG A 352 44.69 3.33 -43.54
C ARG A 352 45.62 2.21 -43.07
#